data_AF-A0A317XPC8-F1
#
_entry.id   AF-A0A317XPC8-F1
#
_cell.length_a   1.000
_cell.length_b   1.000
_cell.length_c   1.000
_cell.angle_alpha   90.00
_cell.angle_beta   90.00
_cell.angle_gamma   90.00
#
_symmetry.space_group_name_H-M   'P 1'
#
loop_
_entity.id
_entity.type
_entity.pdbx_description
1 polymer ?
#
loop_
_entity_poly.entity_id
_entity_poly.type
_entity_poly.pdbx_seq_one_letter_code
_entity_poly.pdbx_strand_id
1 'polypeptide(L)'
;MIAMLLSLSTCTTLSSLVGVPLPEEGAVYPLIDPRHRFWREPVPQLRRSPSGLARQKYASLVTYEGTPVFNTDQLDVDTAHQALRDFNSFYIFQTEPPDDTIDYVRNVFLVHKNDASDTPLKREAGLLIKPVLLPLINSALYTEQKSGRLVRGLVHGWRLDSIPKNYKEPDWEKVKEQAEEFPIPSPDIEYIEAIRDQLQTTGMARIKQSWSGYRFLLRATKDMGVQVKYLA
;
A
#
# COMPACT_ATOMS: atom_id res chain seq x y z
N MET A 1 7.08 -1.16 84.19
CA MET A 1 6.07 -1.85 83.35
C MET A 1 5.87 -1.03 82.09
N ILE A 2 6.22 -1.62 80.95
CA ILE A 2 6.14 -1.06 79.61
C ILE A 2 4.78 -1.44 79.02
N ALA A 3 4.12 -0.51 78.33
CA ALA A 3 3.16 -0.84 77.28
C ALA A 3 3.18 0.26 76.21
N MET A 4 3.92 -0.02 75.13
CA MET A 4 3.77 0.61 73.82
C MET A 4 2.38 0.29 73.26
N LEU A 5 1.73 1.25 72.60
CA LEU A 5 0.75 0.95 71.56
C LEU A 5 0.92 1.96 70.42
N LEU A 6 1.21 1.37 69.26
CA LEU A 6 1.65 1.98 68.02
C LEU A 6 0.50 2.69 67.28
N SER A 7 0.89 3.76 66.59
CA SER A 7 0.18 4.38 65.47
C SER A 7 -0.19 3.38 64.39
N LEU A 8 -1.27 3.62 63.65
CA LEU A 8 -1.32 3.42 62.20
C LEU A 8 -2.47 4.24 61.59
N SER A 9 -2.06 5.24 60.84
CA SER A 9 -2.89 6.00 59.90
C SER A 9 -2.69 5.34 58.54
N THR A 10 -3.76 4.85 57.90
CA THR A 10 -3.72 4.46 56.49
C THR A 10 -5.00 4.91 55.80
N CYS A 11 -4.86 6.06 55.13
CA CYS A 11 -5.69 6.43 54.00
C CYS A 11 -4.99 5.87 52.76
N THR A 12 -5.58 4.88 52.09
CA THR A 12 -5.14 4.49 50.75
C THR A 12 -6.36 4.18 49.90
N THR A 13 -6.66 5.12 49.02
CA THR A 13 -7.61 4.99 47.91
C THR A 13 -7.15 3.87 46.97
N LEU A 14 -7.97 2.82 46.83
CA LEU A 14 -7.85 1.82 45.78
C LEU A 14 -8.44 2.40 44.48
N SER A 15 -7.58 2.88 43.59
CA SER A 15 -7.92 3.13 42.19
C SER A 15 -6.88 2.47 41.29
N SER A 16 -7.39 1.87 40.21
CA SER A 16 -6.69 1.38 39.02
C SER A 16 -5.74 0.18 39.17
N LEU A 17 -6.12 -0.94 38.54
CA LEU A 17 -5.48 -1.39 37.30
C LEU A 17 -6.29 -2.56 36.76
N VAL A 18 -7.15 -2.26 35.79
CA VAL A 18 -7.68 -3.27 34.87
C VAL A 18 -6.45 -3.92 34.22
N GLY A 19 -6.19 -5.17 34.58
CA GLY A 19 -5.09 -5.94 34.02
C GLY A 19 -5.27 -6.03 32.52
N VAL A 20 -4.43 -5.33 31.77
CA VAL A 20 -4.26 -5.60 30.35
C VAL A 20 -3.68 -7.02 30.28
N PRO A 21 -4.40 -8.00 29.70
CA PRO A 21 -3.87 -9.35 29.61
C PRO A 21 -2.53 -9.31 28.88
N LEU A 22 -1.52 -9.94 29.47
CA LEU A 22 -0.24 -10.16 28.82
C LEU A 22 -0.51 -10.92 27.50
N PRO A 23 0.08 -10.49 26.37
CA PRO A 23 -0.12 -11.16 25.09
C PRO A 23 0.38 -12.60 25.19
N GLU A 24 -0.41 -13.55 24.69
CA GLU A 24 0.00 -14.95 24.54
C GLU A 24 1.31 -15.00 23.72
N GLU A 25 2.32 -15.69 24.25
CA GLU A 25 3.56 -15.94 23.52
C GLU A 25 3.23 -16.61 22.17
N GLY A 26 3.45 -15.90 21.06
CA GLY A 26 3.19 -16.38 19.71
C GLY A 26 2.05 -15.68 18.95
N ALA A 27 1.34 -14.73 19.56
CA ALA A 27 0.33 -13.96 18.84
C ALA A 27 0.95 -13.07 17.74
N VAL A 28 0.68 -13.38 16.47
CA VAL A 28 1.01 -12.52 15.32
C VAL A 28 -0.09 -11.45 15.23
N TYR A 29 0.18 -10.29 15.80
CA TYR A 29 -0.69 -9.13 15.63
C TYR A 29 -0.64 -8.65 14.16
N PRO A 30 -1.71 -8.05 13.61
CA PRO A 30 -1.62 -7.34 12.34
C PRO A 30 -0.80 -6.06 12.51
N LEU A 31 -0.17 -5.59 11.44
CA LEU A 31 0.71 -4.41 11.50
C LEU A 31 -0.01 -3.17 12.03
N ILE A 32 -1.33 -3.07 11.82
CA ILE A 32 -2.15 -1.97 12.32
C ILE A 32 -2.17 -1.88 13.86
N ASP A 33 -1.98 -3.00 14.57
CA ASP A 33 -2.03 -3.08 16.02
C ASP A 33 -0.74 -2.47 16.63
N PRO A 34 -0.84 -1.51 17.56
CA PRO A 34 0.32 -0.88 18.20
C PRO A 34 1.19 -1.86 18.99
N ARG A 35 0.68 -3.04 19.36
CA ARG A 35 1.43 -4.09 20.05
C ARG A 35 2.33 -4.88 19.09
N HIS A 36 2.17 -4.75 17.79
CA HIS A 36 3.02 -5.44 16.82
C HIS A 36 4.52 -5.13 17.06
N ARG A 37 5.40 -6.15 16.98
CA ARG A 37 6.85 -6.02 17.27
C ARG A 37 7.54 -4.95 16.43
N PHE A 38 7.14 -4.83 15.16
CA PHE A 38 7.55 -3.78 14.22
C PHE A 38 7.62 -2.37 14.84
N TRP A 39 6.67 -1.99 15.70
CA TRP A 39 6.64 -0.64 16.29
C TRP A 39 7.70 -0.41 17.37
N ARG A 40 8.34 -1.47 17.87
CA ARG A 40 9.32 -1.44 18.97
C ARG A 40 10.73 -1.79 18.50
N GLU A 41 10.85 -2.36 17.31
CA GLU A 41 12.13 -2.72 16.70
C GLU A 41 12.70 -1.48 15.97
N PRO A 42 13.99 -1.17 16.16
CA PRO A 42 14.66 -0.18 15.33
C PRO A 42 14.63 -0.60 13.87
N VAL A 43 14.47 0.36 12.96
CA VAL A 43 14.51 0.13 11.52
C VAL A 43 15.90 -0.42 11.17
N PRO A 44 16.01 -1.66 10.66
CA PRO A 44 17.30 -2.24 10.37
C PRO A 44 18.06 -1.40 9.34
N GLN A 45 19.39 -1.31 9.49
CA GLN A 45 20.26 -0.55 8.59
C GLN A 45 20.51 -1.31 7.28
N LEU A 46 19.45 -1.68 6.59
CA LEU A 46 19.50 -2.31 5.27
C LEU A 46 19.98 -1.30 4.21
N ARG A 47 20.62 -1.83 3.16
CA ARG A 47 20.90 -1.04 1.96
C ARG A 47 19.58 -0.65 1.31
N ARG A 48 19.52 0.55 0.76
CA ARG A 48 18.40 0.95 -0.11
C ARG A 48 18.35 0.02 -1.32
N SER A 49 17.15 -0.33 -1.74
CA SER A 49 16.94 -1.07 -2.97
C SER A 49 17.54 -0.27 -4.14
N PRO A 50 18.33 -0.89 -5.03
CA PRO A 50 18.69 -0.27 -6.29
C PRO A 50 17.43 0.23 -7.01
N SER A 51 17.50 1.40 -7.66
CA SER A 51 16.31 2.09 -8.21
C SER A 51 15.45 1.20 -9.12
N GLY A 52 16.07 0.37 -9.97
CA GLY A 52 15.35 -0.58 -10.82
C GLY A 52 14.64 -1.70 -10.06
N LEU A 53 15.23 -2.20 -8.96
CA LEU A 53 14.62 -3.24 -8.12
C LEU A 53 13.50 -2.67 -7.24
N ALA A 54 13.66 -1.45 -6.73
CA ALA A 54 12.59 -0.76 -6.02
C ALA A 54 11.36 -0.59 -6.92
N ARG A 55 11.56 -0.20 -8.18
CA ARG A 55 10.48 -0.10 -9.17
C ARG A 55 9.74 -1.41 -9.32
N GLN A 56 10.44 -2.51 -9.58
CA GLN A 56 9.78 -3.81 -9.74
C GLN A 56 9.05 -4.23 -8.47
N LYS A 57 9.68 -4.03 -7.29
CA LYS A 57 9.13 -4.41 -5.99
C LYS A 57 7.86 -3.64 -5.62
N TYR A 58 7.78 -2.35 -6.00
CA TYR A 58 6.69 -1.47 -5.57
C TYR A 58 5.73 -1.07 -6.70
N ALA A 59 5.97 -1.49 -7.94
CA ALA A 59 5.18 -1.06 -9.11
C ALA A 59 3.70 -1.47 -9.02
N SER A 60 3.39 -2.56 -8.34
CA SER A 60 2.01 -3.03 -8.17
C SER A 60 1.24 -2.23 -7.12
N LEU A 61 1.93 -1.50 -6.25
CA LEU A 61 1.34 -0.83 -5.11
C LEU A 61 0.78 0.52 -5.51
N VAL A 62 -0.30 0.92 -4.85
CA VAL A 62 -0.80 2.28 -4.92
C VAL A 62 0.29 3.24 -4.41
N THR A 63 0.45 4.38 -5.09
CA THR A 63 1.37 5.42 -4.63
C THR A 63 0.64 6.75 -4.50
N TYR A 64 0.99 7.52 -3.47
CA TYR A 64 0.53 8.90 -3.27
C TYR A 64 1.75 9.79 -3.11
N GLU A 65 1.93 10.76 -4.01
CA GLU A 65 3.09 11.66 -4.04
C GLU A 65 4.45 10.92 -4.05
N GLY A 66 4.49 9.73 -4.66
CA GLY A 66 5.69 8.88 -4.69
C GLY A 66 5.90 8.03 -3.43
N THR A 67 5.05 8.15 -2.43
CA THR A 67 5.04 7.33 -1.21
C THR A 67 4.14 6.10 -1.41
N PRO A 68 4.63 4.88 -1.15
CA PRO A 68 3.82 3.67 -1.31
C PRO A 68 2.72 3.57 -0.26
N VAL A 69 1.61 2.96 -0.64
CA VAL A 69 0.41 2.75 0.19
C VAL A 69 0.14 1.24 0.26
N PHE A 70 0.18 0.68 1.47
CA PHE A 70 0.08 -0.76 1.70
C PHE A 70 -1.22 -1.15 2.40
N ASN A 71 -1.80 -2.27 1.97
CA ASN A 71 -2.78 -3.00 2.78
C ASN A 71 -2.03 -3.77 3.88
N THR A 72 -2.38 -3.55 5.15
CA THR A 72 -1.75 -4.26 6.28
C THR A 72 -1.97 -5.76 6.24
N ASP A 73 -3.03 -6.23 5.58
CA ASP A 73 -3.33 -7.66 5.49
C ASP A 73 -2.40 -8.38 4.49
N GLN A 74 -1.69 -7.63 3.65
CA GLN A 74 -0.76 -8.14 2.63
C GLN A 74 0.70 -7.71 2.87
N LEU A 75 0.96 -6.88 3.88
CA LEU A 75 2.28 -6.30 4.14
C LEU A 75 3.05 -7.12 5.17
N ASP A 76 4.16 -7.72 4.74
CA ASP A 76 5.12 -8.34 5.63
C ASP A 76 6.09 -7.32 6.26
N VAL A 77 6.67 -7.70 7.40
CA VAL A 77 7.55 -6.83 8.20
C VAL A 77 8.82 -6.43 7.46
N ASP A 78 9.40 -7.33 6.67
CA ASP A 78 10.65 -7.07 5.97
C ASP A 78 10.43 -6.06 4.84
N THR A 79 9.29 -6.16 4.14
CA THR A 79 8.85 -5.17 3.16
C THR A 79 8.57 -3.82 3.81
N ALA A 80 7.93 -3.79 4.99
CA ALA A 80 7.68 -2.56 5.73
C ALA A 80 8.99 -1.85 6.15
N HIS A 81 9.96 -2.60 6.68
CA HIS A 81 11.29 -2.08 7.01
C HIS A 81 12.03 -1.58 5.75
N GLN A 82 12.01 -2.34 4.66
CA GLN A 82 12.65 -1.91 3.41
C GLN A 82 11.99 -0.63 2.85
N ALA A 83 10.66 -0.50 2.94
CA ALA A 83 9.97 0.70 2.50
C ALA A 83 10.39 1.94 3.30
N LEU A 84 10.60 1.83 4.62
CA LEU A 84 11.17 2.93 5.42
C LEU A 84 12.58 3.31 4.98
N ARG A 85 13.38 2.36 4.51
CA ARG A 85 14.72 2.65 4.00
C ARG A 85 14.68 3.34 2.64
N ASP A 86 13.79 2.88 1.76
CA ASP A 86 13.71 3.33 0.38
C ASP A 86 13.00 4.70 0.28
N PHE A 87 11.95 4.94 1.08
CA PHE A 87 11.08 6.12 0.97
C PHE A 87 11.07 7.02 2.21
N ASN A 88 11.72 6.62 3.31
CA ASN A 88 11.62 7.24 4.65
C ASN A 88 10.21 7.20 5.29
N SER A 89 9.17 6.94 4.50
CA SER A 89 7.79 6.85 4.94
C SER A 89 6.95 6.00 3.98
N PHE A 90 5.82 5.52 4.47
CA PHE A 90 4.80 4.83 3.68
C PHE A 90 3.43 4.99 4.33
N TYR A 91 2.36 4.79 3.58
CA TYR A 91 1.02 4.74 4.15
C TYR A 91 0.57 3.30 4.36
N ILE A 92 -0.22 3.06 5.40
CA ILE A 92 -0.91 1.80 5.64
C ILE A 92 -2.40 2.00 5.79
N PHE A 93 -3.16 1.04 5.32
CA PHE A 93 -4.60 0.93 5.56
C PHE A 93 -4.95 -0.53 5.85
N GLN A 94 -6.11 -0.73 6.46
CA GLN A 94 -6.70 -2.06 6.65
C GLN A 94 -8.01 -2.11 5.89
N THR A 95 -8.28 -3.22 5.21
CA THR A 95 -9.60 -3.47 4.63
C THR A 95 -10.58 -3.87 5.73
N GLU A 96 -11.70 -3.18 5.80
CA GLU A 96 -12.81 -3.59 6.67
C GLU A 96 -13.63 -4.68 5.96
N PRO A 97 -14.17 -5.67 6.69
CA PRO A 97 -15.09 -6.63 6.10
C PRO A 97 -16.27 -5.90 5.46
N PRO A 98 -16.85 -6.44 4.36
CA PRO A 98 -17.88 -5.78 3.60
C PRO A 98 -19.18 -5.70 4.41
N ASP A 99 -19.34 -4.65 5.20
CA ASP A 99 -20.61 -4.26 5.81
C ASP A 99 -21.37 -3.41 4.78
N ASP A 100 -22.09 -4.04 3.84
CA ASP A 100 -23.04 -3.47 2.83
C ASP A 100 -22.68 -2.12 2.15
N THR A 101 -21.44 -1.68 2.27
CA THR A 101 -20.93 -0.36 1.87
C THR A 101 -19.82 -0.54 0.85
N ILE A 102 -19.73 0.41 -0.08
CA ILE A 102 -18.76 0.40 -1.18
C ILE A 102 -17.34 0.77 -0.67
N ASP A 103 -17.25 1.37 0.52
CA ASP A 103 -15.99 1.84 1.09
C ASP A 103 -15.26 0.75 1.88
N TYR A 104 -14.26 0.15 1.25
CA TYR A 104 -13.42 -0.90 1.85
C TYR A 104 -12.49 -0.40 2.97
N VAL A 105 -12.27 0.92 3.06
CA VAL A 105 -11.25 1.52 3.92
C VAL A 105 -11.76 2.80 4.56
N ARG A 106 -11.65 2.92 5.89
CA ARG A 106 -12.03 4.14 6.63
C ARG A 106 -10.86 4.94 7.16
N ASN A 107 -9.74 4.28 7.42
CA ASN A 107 -8.57 4.89 8.04
C ASN A 107 -7.30 4.58 7.26
N VAL A 108 -6.44 5.59 7.18
CA VAL A 108 -5.11 5.48 6.59
C VAL A 108 -4.13 6.15 7.54
N PHE A 109 -2.99 5.50 7.74
CA PHE A 109 -1.96 5.98 8.64
C PHE A 109 -0.67 6.19 7.87
N LEU A 110 0.02 7.30 8.14
CA LEU A 110 1.39 7.51 7.73
C LEU A 110 2.32 6.80 8.72
N VAL A 111 3.21 5.99 8.18
CA VAL A 111 4.31 5.34 8.89
C VAL A 111 5.60 6.01 8.47
N HIS A 112 6.41 6.43 9.43
CA HIS A 112 7.74 7.00 9.19
C HIS A 112 8.68 6.60 10.31
N LYS A 113 9.98 6.82 10.12
CA LYS A 113 10.98 6.58 11.15
C LYS A 113 10.95 7.70 12.19
N ASN A 114 11.04 7.34 13.47
CA ASN A 114 11.31 8.28 14.55
C ASN A 114 12.81 8.60 14.60
N ASP A 115 13.17 9.88 14.46
CA ASP A 115 14.57 10.31 14.44
C ASP A 115 15.31 10.07 15.77
N ALA A 116 14.59 10.08 16.90
CA ALA A 116 15.19 9.94 18.22
C ALA A 116 15.49 8.48 18.61
N SER A 117 14.61 7.55 18.22
CA SER A 117 14.71 6.13 18.62
C SER A 117 15.06 5.18 17.48
N ASP A 118 15.10 5.66 16.23
CA ASP A 118 15.22 4.85 15.02
C ASP A 118 14.09 3.79 14.88
N THR A 119 12.99 3.92 15.61
CA THR A 119 11.84 2.99 15.54
C THR A 119 10.74 3.54 14.62
N PRO A 120 9.90 2.68 14.02
CA PRO A 120 8.73 3.15 13.27
C PRO A 120 7.72 3.88 14.17
N LEU A 121 7.14 4.97 13.64
CA LEU A 121 6.05 5.71 14.25
C LEU A 121 4.85 5.72 13.30
N LYS A 122 3.65 5.50 13.85
CA LYS A 122 2.37 5.60 13.14
C LYS A 122 1.66 6.89 13.51
N ARG A 123 1.17 7.63 12.51
CA ARG A 123 0.32 8.81 12.67
C ARG A 123 -0.88 8.70 11.72
N GLU A 124 -2.07 9.12 12.15
CA GLU A 124 -3.20 9.20 11.21
C GLU A 124 -2.89 10.17 10.07
N ALA A 125 -3.30 9.83 8.85
CA ALA A 125 -3.19 10.73 7.71
C ALA A 125 -3.95 12.04 8.00
N GLY A 126 -3.33 13.17 7.68
CA GLY A 126 -3.90 14.49 8.01
C GLY A 126 -5.25 14.76 7.35
N LEU A 127 -6.02 15.69 7.90
CA LEU A 127 -7.36 16.08 7.44
C LEU A 127 -7.42 16.50 5.96
N LEU A 128 -6.31 16.96 5.39
CA LEU A 128 -6.21 17.33 3.97
C LEU A 128 -5.82 16.15 3.07
N ILE A 129 -5.13 15.14 3.61
CA ILE A 129 -4.62 13.99 2.85
C ILE A 129 -5.67 12.90 2.77
N LYS A 130 -6.35 12.61 3.89
CA LYS A 130 -7.35 11.54 4.01
C LYS A 130 -8.47 11.61 2.94
N PRO A 131 -9.05 12.79 2.61
CA PRO A 131 -10.07 12.90 1.56
C PRO A 131 -9.59 12.60 0.14
N VAL A 132 -8.28 12.68 -0.12
CA VAL A 132 -7.69 12.35 -1.42
C VAL A 132 -7.25 10.88 -1.47
N LEU A 133 -6.66 10.40 -0.38
CA LEU A 133 -6.04 9.09 -0.31
C LEU A 133 -7.07 7.96 -0.22
N LEU A 134 -8.18 8.16 0.50
CA LEU A 134 -9.23 7.14 0.62
C LEU A 134 -9.90 6.81 -0.73
N PRO A 135 -10.38 7.79 -1.53
CA PRO A 135 -10.91 7.50 -2.87
C PRO A 135 -9.89 6.83 -3.79
N LEU A 136 -8.61 7.21 -3.70
CA LEU A 136 -7.54 6.57 -4.48
C LEU A 136 -7.40 5.08 -4.12
N ILE A 137 -7.35 4.75 -2.81
CA ILE A 137 -7.27 3.37 -2.34
C ILE A 137 -8.50 2.57 -2.77
N ASN A 138 -9.71 3.10 -2.57
CA ASN A 138 -10.94 2.40 -2.96
C ASN A 138 -11.02 2.17 -4.48
N SER A 139 -10.61 3.16 -5.29
CA SER A 139 -10.53 3.00 -6.75
C SER A 139 -9.52 1.94 -7.17
N ALA A 140 -8.38 1.87 -6.48
CA ALA A 140 -7.37 0.86 -6.71
C ALA A 140 -7.85 -0.56 -6.35
N LEU A 141 -8.52 -0.73 -5.21
CA LEU A 141 -9.11 -2.02 -4.80
C LEU A 141 -10.19 -2.47 -5.79
N TYR A 142 -11.05 -1.56 -6.24
CA TYR A 142 -12.02 -1.86 -7.30
C TYR A 142 -11.34 -2.31 -8.61
N THR A 143 -10.26 -1.63 -9.00
CA THR A 143 -9.47 -1.98 -10.18
C THR A 143 -8.83 -3.36 -10.04
N GLU A 144 -8.29 -3.69 -8.86
CA GLU A 144 -7.72 -5.02 -8.58
C GLU A 144 -8.77 -6.11 -8.66
N GLN A 145 -9.92 -5.94 -8.01
CA GLN A 145 -11.00 -6.92 -8.05
C GLN A 145 -11.47 -7.18 -9.49
N LYS A 146 -11.57 -6.12 -10.30
CA LYS A 146 -12.05 -6.22 -11.68
C LYS A 146 -10.97 -6.70 -12.67
N SER A 147 -9.70 -6.38 -12.44
CA SER A 147 -8.65 -6.45 -13.48
C SER A 147 -7.33 -7.07 -13.05
N GLY A 148 -7.17 -7.42 -11.77
CA GLY A 148 -5.96 -7.98 -11.19
C GLY A 148 -4.93 -6.92 -10.77
N ARG A 149 -3.89 -7.38 -10.06
CA ARG A 149 -2.89 -6.53 -9.41
C ARG A 149 -2.00 -5.75 -10.37
N LEU A 150 -1.65 -6.33 -11.52
CA LEU A 150 -0.85 -5.66 -12.55
C LEU A 150 -1.53 -4.37 -13.00
N VAL A 151 -2.83 -4.44 -13.29
CA VAL A 151 -3.59 -3.29 -13.81
C VAL A 151 -3.77 -2.24 -12.72
N ARG A 152 -4.04 -2.65 -11.48
CA ARG A 152 -4.02 -1.76 -10.32
C ARG A 152 -2.69 -0.98 -10.26
N GLY A 153 -1.56 -1.68 -10.35
CA GLY A 153 -0.23 -1.07 -10.32
C GLY A 153 0.03 -0.09 -11.47
N LEU A 154 -0.38 -0.44 -12.69
CA LEU A 154 -0.21 0.43 -13.85
C LEU A 154 -1.03 1.72 -13.75
N VAL A 155 -2.26 1.64 -13.23
CA VAL A 155 -3.21 2.77 -13.18
C VAL A 155 -2.99 3.65 -11.94
N HIS A 156 -2.82 3.03 -10.77
CA HIS A 156 -2.82 3.71 -9.46
C HIS A 156 -1.45 3.69 -8.76
N GLY A 157 -0.51 2.93 -9.31
CA GLY A 157 0.79 2.73 -8.70
C GLY A 157 1.88 3.61 -9.28
N TRP A 158 3.06 3.02 -9.46
CA TRP A 158 4.20 3.76 -9.95
C TRP A 158 4.00 4.18 -11.41
N ARG A 159 4.29 5.44 -11.70
CA ARG A 159 4.21 5.99 -13.06
C ARG A 159 5.18 5.29 -14.01
N LEU A 160 4.94 5.47 -15.30
CA LEU A 160 5.90 5.14 -16.34
C LEU A 160 7.14 6.04 -16.21
N ASP A 161 8.32 5.54 -16.59
CA ASP A 161 9.56 6.33 -16.43
C ASP A 161 9.75 7.37 -17.52
N SER A 162 9.13 7.13 -18.67
CA SER A 162 9.29 7.98 -19.84
C SER A 162 8.13 7.78 -20.79
N ILE A 163 7.80 8.84 -21.51
CA ILE A 163 7.03 8.79 -22.75
C ILE A 163 7.81 9.55 -23.82
N PRO A 164 7.57 9.27 -25.13
CA PRO A 164 8.24 10.01 -26.19
C PRO A 164 7.96 11.52 -26.10
N LYS A 165 8.95 12.38 -26.39
CA LYS A 165 8.78 13.85 -26.30
C LYS A 165 7.61 14.38 -27.15
N ASN A 166 7.36 13.76 -28.29
CA ASN A 166 6.29 14.13 -29.22
C ASN A 166 5.04 13.22 -29.06
N TYR A 167 4.84 12.69 -27.86
CA TYR A 167 3.73 11.78 -27.59
C TYR A 167 2.37 12.46 -27.78
N LYS A 168 1.53 11.80 -28.58
CA LYS A 168 0.11 12.11 -28.70
C LYS A 168 -0.66 10.92 -28.15
N GLU A 169 -1.50 11.20 -27.16
CA GLU A 169 -2.36 10.19 -26.56
C GLU A 169 -3.21 9.52 -27.65
N PRO A 170 -3.15 8.19 -27.81
CA PRO A 170 -3.86 7.50 -28.87
C PRO A 170 -5.35 7.40 -28.53
N ASP A 171 -6.18 7.54 -29.57
CA ASP A 171 -7.61 7.25 -29.46
C ASP A 171 -7.86 5.75 -29.23
N TRP A 172 -8.96 5.44 -28.55
CA TRP A 172 -9.26 4.06 -28.18
C TRP A 172 -9.42 3.10 -29.35
N GLU A 173 -9.92 3.57 -30.50
CA GLU A 173 -9.99 2.74 -31.72
C GLU A 173 -8.59 2.38 -32.22
N LYS A 174 -7.65 3.33 -32.20
CA LYS A 174 -6.25 3.07 -32.54
C LYS A 174 -5.62 2.04 -31.60
N VAL A 175 -5.86 2.17 -30.29
CA VAL A 175 -5.36 1.20 -29.30
C VAL A 175 -5.96 -0.18 -29.57
N LYS A 176 -7.26 -0.26 -29.87
CA LYS A 176 -7.95 -1.53 -30.15
C LYS A 176 -7.37 -2.26 -31.37
N GLU A 177 -7.03 -1.52 -32.43
CA GLU A 177 -6.56 -2.08 -33.70
C GLU A 177 -5.05 -2.37 -33.70
N GLN A 178 -4.24 -1.48 -33.15
CA GLN A 178 -2.79 -1.46 -33.39
C GLN A 178 -1.94 -1.88 -32.19
N ALA A 179 -2.48 -1.89 -30.97
CA ALA A 179 -1.67 -2.20 -29.80
C ALA A 179 -1.38 -3.71 -29.69
N GLU A 180 -0.19 -4.05 -29.18
CA GLU A 180 0.20 -5.43 -28.93
C GLU A 180 -0.67 -6.06 -27.83
N GLU A 181 -1.08 -7.32 -27.99
CA GLU A 181 -1.89 -8.04 -27.01
C GLU A 181 -1.00 -8.92 -26.12
N PHE A 182 -1.09 -8.72 -24.81
CA PHE A 182 -0.36 -9.48 -23.80
C PHE A 182 -1.32 -10.40 -23.03
N PRO A 183 -1.05 -11.72 -22.99
CA PRO A 183 -1.80 -12.62 -22.14
C PRO A 183 -1.32 -12.51 -20.68
N ILE A 184 -2.26 -12.42 -19.74
CA ILE A 184 -1.96 -12.50 -18.30
C ILE A 184 -2.56 -13.79 -17.76
N PRO A 185 -1.74 -14.72 -17.22
CA PRO A 185 -2.23 -16.02 -16.77
C PRO A 185 -2.95 -15.99 -15.40
N SER A 186 -2.64 -15.03 -14.52
CA SER A 186 -3.19 -14.97 -13.15
C SER A 186 -3.50 -13.53 -12.71
N PRO A 187 -4.56 -13.31 -11.90
CA PRO A 187 -4.87 -12.00 -11.30
C PRO A 187 -3.80 -11.52 -10.30
N ASP A 188 -2.99 -12.44 -9.77
CA ASP A 188 -1.96 -12.14 -8.76
C ASP A 188 -0.66 -11.61 -9.37
N ILE A 189 -0.55 -11.56 -10.69
CA ILE A 189 0.63 -10.98 -11.35
C ILE A 189 0.68 -9.49 -11.03
N GLU A 190 1.83 -9.08 -10.52
CA GLU A 190 2.05 -7.72 -10.02
C GLU A 190 2.84 -6.85 -10.99
N TYR A 191 3.69 -7.45 -11.81
CA TYR A 191 4.60 -6.75 -12.71
C TYR A 191 4.95 -7.57 -13.95
N ILE A 192 4.93 -6.91 -15.11
CA ILE A 192 5.44 -7.45 -16.38
C ILE A 192 6.20 -6.32 -17.08
N GLU A 193 7.52 -6.51 -17.25
CA GLU A 193 8.40 -5.52 -17.87
C GLU A 193 7.98 -5.19 -19.31
N ALA A 194 7.71 -6.21 -20.12
CA ALA A 194 7.33 -6.05 -21.52
C ALA A 194 6.09 -5.14 -21.73
N ILE A 195 5.11 -5.20 -20.82
CA ILE A 195 3.92 -4.33 -20.90
C ILE A 195 4.29 -2.88 -20.62
N ARG A 196 5.16 -2.63 -19.62
CA ARG A 196 5.62 -1.28 -19.28
C ARG A 196 6.48 -0.70 -20.40
N ASP A 197 7.41 -1.48 -20.94
CA ASP A 197 8.23 -1.07 -22.07
C ASP A 197 7.38 -0.73 -23.29
N GLN A 198 6.36 -1.54 -23.57
CA GLN A 198 5.44 -1.29 -24.66
C GLN A 198 4.64 0.00 -24.44
N LEU A 199 4.14 0.25 -23.23
CA LEU A 199 3.47 1.50 -22.88
C LEU A 199 4.41 2.71 -22.93
N GLN A 200 5.67 2.56 -22.55
CA GLN A 200 6.67 3.64 -22.60
C GLN A 200 7.11 3.95 -24.04
N THR A 201 7.12 2.95 -24.92
CA THR A 201 7.58 3.07 -26.30
C THR A 201 6.47 3.55 -27.23
N THR A 202 5.30 2.90 -27.15
CA THR A 202 4.18 3.12 -28.08
C THR A 202 3.00 3.86 -27.45
N GLY A 203 2.93 3.88 -26.11
CA GLY A 203 1.81 4.45 -25.38
C GLY A 203 0.54 3.61 -25.40
N MET A 204 0.59 2.35 -25.84
CA MET A 204 -0.60 1.52 -25.99
C MET A 204 -0.31 0.03 -25.79
N ALA A 205 -1.19 -0.67 -25.09
CA ALA A 205 -1.15 -2.12 -24.93
C ALA A 205 -2.57 -2.69 -24.85
N ARG A 206 -2.76 -3.95 -25.24
CA ARG A 206 -3.98 -4.71 -24.98
C ARG A 206 -3.67 -5.84 -24.04
N ILE A 207 -4.59 -6.12 -23.14
CA ILE A 207 -4.45 -7.17 -22.17
C ILE A 207 -5.57 -8.18 -22.37
N LYS A 208 -5.22 -9.47 -22.30
CA LYS A 208 -6.16 -10.59 -22.29
C LYS A 208 -5.93 -11.42 -21.03
N GLN A 209 -6.94 -11.48 -20.17
CA GLN A 209 -6.89 -12.30 -18.97
C GLN A 209 -7.20 -13.75 -19.32
N SER A 210 -6.27 -14.66 -19.04
CA SER A 210 -6.46 -16.09 -19.33
C SER A 210 -7.49 -16.74 -18.41
N TRP A 211 -7.68 -16.23 -17.19
CA TRP A 211 -8.58 -16.82 -16.19
C TRP A 211 -10.05 -16.42 -16.34
N SER A 212 -10.32 -15.20 -16.82
CA SER A 212 -11.68 -14.67 -16.96
C SER A 212 -12.12 -14.52 -18.42
N GLY A 213 -11.17 -14.52 -19.35
CA GLY A 213 -11.40 -14.20 -20.76
C GLY A 213 -11.58 -12.70 -21.05
N TYR A 214 -11.61 -11.84 -20.02
CA TYR A 214 -11.77 -10.40 -20.22
C TYR A 214 -10.62 -9.80 -21.01
N ARG A 215 -10.96 -8.78 -21.80
CA ARG A 215 -9.99 -7.97 -22.53
C ARG A 215 -10.16 -6.51 -22.17
N PHE A 216 -9.04 -5.82 -22.06
CA PHE A 216 -9.04 -4.37 -21.87
C PHE A 216 -7.87 -3.73 -22.58
N LEU A 217 -8.09 -2.47 -22.92
CA LEU A 217 -7.15 -1.60 -23.60
C LEU A 217 -6.45 -0.74 -22.57
N LEU A 218 -5.15 -0.56 -22.72
CA LEU A 218 -4.33 0.32 -21.93
C LEU A 218 -3.73 1.40 -22.84
N ARG A 219 -3.71 2.64 -22.36
CA ARG A 219 -2.93 3.71 -23.00
C ARG A 219 -2.21 4.55 -21.96
N ALA A 220 -0.99 4.96 -22.29
CA ALA A 220 -0.26 5.93 -21.49
C ALA A 220 -0.92 7.31 -21.59
N THR A 221 -0.72 8.16 -20.58
CA THR A 221 -1.10 9.57 -20.61
C THR A 221 0.15 10.45 -20.74
N LYS A 222 -0.04 11.73 -21.05
CA LYS A 222 1.06 12.70 -21.10
C LYS A 222 1.79 12.88 -19.76
N ASP A 223 1.12 12.59 -18.65
CA ASP A 223 1.68 12.72 -17.30
C ASP A 223 2.32 11.43 -16.79
N MET A 224 2.63 10.51 -17.72
CA MET A 224 3.23 9.19 -17.45
C MET A 224 2.32 8.25 -16.64
N GLY A 225 1.01 8.52 -16.59
CA GLY A 225 0.00 7.62 -16.04
C GLY A 225 -0.49 6.61 -17.07
N VAL A 226 -1.39 5.71 -16.65
CA VAL A 226 -2.04 4.73 -17.54
C VAL A 226 -3.56 4.81 -17.36
N GLN A 227 -4.29 4.79 -18.47
CA GLN A 227 -5.75 4.66 -18.49
C GLN A 227 -6.14 3.28 -19.01
N VAL A 228 -7.26 2.77 -18.51
CA VAL A 228 -7.84 1.49 -18.91
C VAL A 228 -9.23 1.67 -19.51
N LYS A 229 -9.52 0.97 -20.61
CA LYS A 229 -10.86 0.85 -21.20
C LYS A 229 -11.23 -0.62 -21.35
N TYR A 230 -12.36 -0.99 -20.76
CA TYR A 230 -12.90 -2.35 -20.82
C TYR A 230 -13.56 -2.59 -22.18
N LEU A 231 -13.28 -3.74 -22.79
CA LEU A 231 -14.02 -4.22 -23.95
C LEU A 231 -15.22 -5.02 -23.45
N ALA A 232 -16.41 -4.66 -23.92
CA ALA A 232 -17.63 -5.43 -23.74
C ALA A 232 -17.62 -6.68 -24.64
#